data_AF-A0A354X2B0-F1
#
_entry.id   AF-A0A354X2B0-F1
#
_cell.length_a   1.000
_cell.length_b   1.000
_cell.length_c   1.000
_cell.angle_alpha   90.00
_cell.angle_beta   90.00
_cell.angle_gamma   90.00
#
_symmetry.space_group_name_H-M   'P 1'
#
loop_
_entity.id
_entity.type
_entity.pdbx_description
1 polymer ?
#
loop_
_entity_poly.entity_id
_entity_poly.type
_entity_poly.pdbx_seq_one_letter_code
_entity_poly.pdbx_strand_id
1 'polypeptide(L)' 'MNRFDITILGCGSALPTTLHNPSSQLVNMNEKLFMID' A
#
# COMPACT_ATOMS: atom_id res chain seq x y z
N MET A 1 -10.35 -12.41 15.92
CA MET A 1 -9.15 -11.62 15.58
C MET A 1 -9.59 -10.58 14.57
N ASN A 2 -9.27 -9.32 14.83
CA ASN A 2 -9.66 -8.20 13.98
C ASN A 2 -8.94 -8.28 12.62
N ARG A 3 -9.65 -8.02 11.52
CA ARG A 3 -9.10 -8.17 10.16
C ARG A 3 -8.01 -7.11 9.95
N PHE A 4 -6.81 -7.58 9.64
CA PHE A 4 -5.66 -6.74 9.31
C PHE A 4 -4.99 -7.30 8.06
N ASP A 5 -5.07 -6.57 6.96
CA ASP A 5 -4.41 -6.91 5.70
C ASP A 5 -3.83 -5.66 5.02
N ILE A 6 -2.76 -5.87 4.26
CA ILE A 6 -2.04 -4.81 3.54
C ILE A 6 -1.99 -5.19 2.07
N THR A 7 -2.44 -4.29 1.21
CA THR A 7 -2.27 -4.38 -0.24
C THR A 7 -1.17 -3.41 -0.67
N ILE A 8 -0.12 -3.92 -1.30
CA ILE A 8 0.97 -3.11 -1.84
C ILE A 8 0.55 -2.63 -3.23
N LEU A 9 0.31 -1.33 -3.39
CA LEU A 9 -0.05 -0.70 -4.67
C LEU A 9 1.19 -0.22 -5.44
N GLY A 10 2.25 0.12 -4.72
CA GLY A 10 3.56 0.43 -5.29
C GLY A 10 4.69 0.34 -4.25
N CYS A 11 5.90 0.11 -4.76
CA CYS A 11 7.10 -0.16 -3.95
C CYS A 11 8.38 0.43 -4.58
N GLY A 12 8.24 1.32 -5.57
CA GLY A 12 9.36 2.06 -6.16
C GLY A 12 9.90 3.10 -5.19
N SER A 13 11.22 3.32 -5.23
CA SER A 13 11.92 4.29 -4.38
C SER A 13 12.50 5.42 -5.22
N ALA A 14 12.41 6.65 -4.70
CA ALA A 14 12.88 7.91 -5.29
C ALA A 14 12.26 8.31 -6.65
N LEU A 15 12.44 7.50 -7.70
CA LEU A 15 11.82 7.69 -9.01
C LEU A 15 11.04 6.41 -9.40
N PRO A 16 9.82 6.54 -9.94
CA PRO A 16 9.11 5.38 -10.45
C PRO A 16 9.88 4.74 -11.61
N THR A 17 9.78 3.42 -11.71
CA THR A 17 10.28 2.66 -12.87
C THR A 17 9.09 2.18 -13.69
N THR A 18 9.31 1.71 -14.91
CA THR A 18 8.24 1.11 -15.72
C THR A 18 7.59 -0.12 -15.09
N LEU A 19 8.27 -0.77 -14.13
CA LEU A 19 7.81 -1.97 -13.43
C LEU A 19 7.31 -1.70 -12.01
N HIS A 20 7.71 -0.57 -11.40
CA HIS A 20 7.37 -0.24 -10.02
C HIS A 20 6.85 1.19 -9.91
N ASN A 21 5.57 1.30 -9.54
CA ASN A 21 4.94 2.55 -9.15
C ASN A 21 5.60 3.13 -7.88
N PRO A 22 5.45 4.44 -7.60
CA PRO A 22 5.87 5.03 -6.33
C PRO A 22 5.26 4.28 -5.13
N SER A 23 5.90 4.40 -3.97
CA SER A 23 5.42 3.78 -2.73
C SER A 23 3.96 4.18 -2.44
N SER A 24 3.08 3.19 -2.28
CA SER A 24 1.71 3.36 -1.81
C SER A 24 1.16 2.01 -1.33
N GLN A 25 0.53 1.99 -0.17
CA GLN A 25 -0.10 0.81 0.40
C GLN A 25 -1.50 1.13 0.93
N LEU A 26 -2.41 0.18 0.73
CA LEU A 26 -3.74 0.20 1.31
C LEU A 26 -3.77 -0.74 2.51
N VAL A 27 -3.96 -0.20 3.70
CA VAL A 27 -4.11 -0.95 4.95
C VAL A 27 -5.60 -1.09 5.27
N ASN A 28 -6.08 -2.32 5.37
CA ASN A 28 -7.41 -2.63 5.88
C ASN A 28 -7.29 -3.01 7.36
N MET A 29 -7.87 -2.20 8.23
CA MET A 29 -7.98 -2.47 9.65
C MET A 29 -9.46 -2.45 10.05
N ASN A 30 -10.05 -3.62 10.20
CA ASN A 30 -11.47 -3.80 10.53
C ASN A 30 -12.41 -3.07 9.57
N GLU A 31 -12.24 -3.31 8.27
CA GLU A 31 -13.01 -2.69 7.18
C GLU A 31 -12.81 -1.18 7.02
N LYS A 32 -12.00 -0.57 7.90
CA LYS A 32 -11.53 0.80 7.71
C LYS A 32 -10.27 0.76 6.85
N LEU A 33 -10.35 1.48 5.73
CA LEU A 33 -9.25 1.60 4.79
C LEU A 33 -8.41 2.83 5.11
N PHE A 34 -7.10 2.64 5.14
CA PHE A 34 -6.10 3.69 5.28
C PHE A 34 -5.14 3.58 4.11
N MET A 35 -4.84 4.70 3.46
CA MET A 35 -3.76 4.75 2.48
C MET A 35 -2.51 5.27 3.17
N ILE A 36 -1.41 4.54 3.04
CA ILE A 36 -0.09 4.88 3.56
C ILE A 36 0.84 5.03 2.36
N ASP A 37 1.73 6.00 2.44
CA ASP A 37 2.54 6.57 1.34
C ASP A 37 1.75 7.34 0.27
#